data_AF-A0A1Q3CKZ8-F1
#
_entry.id   AF-A0A1Q3CKZ8-F1
#
_cell.length_a   1.000
_cell.length_b   1.000
_cell.length_c   1.000
_cell.angle_alpha   90.00
_cell.angle_beta   90.00
_cell.angle_gamma   90.00
#
_symmetry.space_group_name_H-M   'P 1'
#
loop_
_entity.id
_entity.type
_entity.pdbx_description
1 polymer ?
#
loop_
_entity_poly.entity_id
_entity_poly.type
_entity_poly.pdbx_seq_one_letter_code
_entity_poly.pdbx_strand_id
1 'polypeptide(L)'
;MTNPLAVILEKNQLTGPNYVDWLRNVKIVLNFEDIDYVLEAPMPAPPAEDASTEDHDIYRKWVTNEKKARSYLMASMSNALQVQHESMRDSREVLPYLHELYGENSRNARFQLNAELYGTKMAE
;
A
#
# COMPACT_ATOMS: atom_id res chain seq x y z
N MET A 1 9.67 -16.42 8.83
CA MET A 1 10.21 -15.29 9.61
C MET A 1 9.14 -14.22 9.64
N THR A 2 8.79 -13.71 10.81
CA THR A 2 7.86 -12.58 10.95
C THR A 2 8.58 -11.32 10.48
N ASN A 3 7.98 -10.54 9.58
CA ASN A 3 8.53 -9.25 9.18
C ASN A 3 8.55 -8.34 10.42
N PRO A 4 9.73 -7.88 10.89
CA PRO A 4 9.84 -7.07 12.10
C PRO A 4 9.13 -5.71 11.96
N LEU A 5 8.88 -5.26 10.74
CA LEU A 5 8.18 -4.01 10.43
C LEU A 5 6.66 -4.19 10.30
N ALA A 6 6.11 -5.41 10.41
CA ALA A 6 4.67 -5.64 10.36
C ALA A 6 3.90 -4.84 11.44
N VAL A 7 4.53 -4.59 12.59
CA VAL A 7 3.99 -3.75 13.67
C VAL A 7 3.69 -2.32 13.23
N ILE A 8 4.39 -1.80 12.21
CA ILE A 8 4.13 -0.48 11.64
C ILE A 8 2.73 -0.45 11.01
N LEU A 9 2.32 -1.53 10.36
CA LEU A 9 1.01 -1.62 9.70
C LEU A 9 -0.13 -1.68 10.71
N GLU A 10 0.08 -2.41 11.81
CA GLU A 10 -0.89 -2.49 12.92
C GLU A 10 -1.06 -1.14 13.63
N LYS A 11 0.03 -0.43 13.90
CA LYS A 11 0.00 0.86 14.61
C LYS A 11 -0.47 2.04 13.76
N ASN A 12 -0.42 1.91 12.43
CA ASN A 12 -0.72 2.99 11.49
C ASN A 12 -1.80 2.57 10.49
N GLN A 13 -2.86 1.93 10.98
CA GLN A 13 -3.96 1.47 10.12
C GLN A 13 -4.58 2.62 9.33
N LEU A 14 -5.01 2.33 8.10
CA LEU A 14 -5.79 3.27 7.30
C LEU A 14 -7.15 3.52 7.97
N THR A 15 -7.44 4.79 8.24
CA THR A 15 -8.73 5.27 8.74
C THR A 15 -9.43 6.19 7.74
N GLY A 16 -8.78 6.49 6.62
CA GLY A 16 -9.23 7.42 5.59
C GLY A 16 -8.40 8.71 5.62
N PRO A 17 -8.60 9.64 6.58
CA PRO A 17 -7.90 10.93 6.61
C PRO A 17 -6.37 10.82 6.64
N ASN A 18 -5.81 9.73 7.16
CA ASN A 18 -4.38 9.48 7.27
C ASN A 18 -3.76 8.81 6.03
N TYR A 19 -4.46 8.75 4.90
CA TYR A 19 -4.02 8.03 3.69
C TYR A 19 -2.57 8.30 3.28
N VAL A 20 -2.11 9.56 3.29
CA VAL A 20 -0.73 9.90 2.88
C VAL A 20 0.32 9.29 3.80
N ASP A 21 0.08 9.30 5.12
CA ASP A 21 1.01 8.73 6.10
C ASP A 21 0.92 7.21 6.13
N TRP A 22 -0.29 6.65 6.00
CA TRP A 22 -0.51 5.23 5.80
C TRP A 22 0.24 4.70 4.58
N LEU A 23 0.12 5.37 3.43
CA LEU A 23 0.80 4.96 2.19
C LEU A 23 2.32 4.97 2.36
N ARG A 24 2.88 5.98 3.04
CA ARG A 24 4.31 6.03 3.38
C ARG A 24 4.73 4.82 4.21
N ASN A 25 3.95 4.48 5.24
CA ASN A 25 4.21 3.36 6.13
C ASN A 25 4.13 2.00 5.41
N VAL A 26 3.15 1.81 4.53
CA VAL A 26 3.05 0.62 3.68
C VAL A 26 4.27 0.52 2.77
N LYS A 27 4.65 1.61 2.08
CA LYS A 27 5.82 1.60 1.19
C LYS A 27 7.12 1.22 1.91
N ILE A 28 7.31 1.61 3.18
CA ILE A 28 8.47 1.20 3.99
C ILE A 28 8.51 -0.32 4.17
N VAL A 29 7.37 -0.94 4.50
CA VAL A 29 7.30 -2.40 4.72
C VAL A 29 7.51 -3.16 3.41
N LEU A 30 6.93 -2.69 2.30
CA LEU A 30 7.11 -3.32 0.98
C LEU A 30 8.54 -3.17 0.45
N ASN A 31 9.18 -2.03 0.68
CA ASN A 31 10.59 -1.81 0.34
C ASN A 31 11.50 -2.76 1.12
N PHE A 32 11.25 -2.96 2.42
CA PHE A 32 12.01 -3.90 3.24
C PHE A 32 11.91 -5.35 2.74
N GLU A 33 10.79 -5.69 2.10
CA GLU A 33 10.54 -7.01 1.51
C GLU A 33 11.00 -7.14 0.06
N ASP A 34 11.51 -6.06 -0.54
CA ASP A 34 11.91 -5.98 -1.96
C ASP A 34 10.75 -6.31 -2.92
N ILE A 35 9.54 -5.82 -2.61
CA ILE A 35 8.31 -6.06 -3.39
C ILE A 35 7.50 -4.79 -3.70
N ASP A 36 8.01 -3.60 -3.40
CA ASP A 36 7.29 -2.33 -3.63
C ASP A 36 7.03 -2.06 -5.11
N TYR A 37 7.89 -2.58 -6.00
CA TYR A 37 7.72 -2.52 -7.44
C TYR A 37 6.34 -3.02 -7.92
N VAL A 38 5.69 -3.93 -7.19
CA VAL A 38 4.36 -4.47 -7.50
C VAL A 38 3.30 -3.37 -7.58
N LEU A 39 3.48 -2.27 -6.84
CA LEU A 39 2.52 -1.17 -6.81
C LEU A 39 2.55 -0.30 -8.07
N GLU A 40 3.65 -0.33 -8.83
CA GLU A 40 3.92 0.63 -9.90
C GLU A 40 4.16 -0.05 -11.25
N ALA A 41 4.82 -1.21 -11.25
CA ALA A 41 5.14 -1.92 -12.49
C ALA A 41 3.98 -2.79 -12.99
N PRO A 42 3.84 -2.94 -14.32
CA PRO A 42 2.78 -3.75 -14.91
C PRO A 42 2.99 -5.24 -14.60
N MET A 43 1.89 -5.95 -14.33
CA MET A 43 1.93 -7.40 -14.19
C MET A 43 2.42 -8.04 -15.50
N PRO A 44 3.39 -8.96 -15.44
CA PRO A 44 3.83 -9.69 -16.61
C PRO A 44 2.69 -10.54 -17.16
N ALA A 45 2.65 -10.68 -18.48
CA ALA A 45 1.72 -11.59 -19.12
C ALA A 45 2.00 -13.03 -18.66
N PRO A 46 0.95 -13.88 -18.52
CA PRO A 46 1.17 -15.30 -18.32
C PRO A 46 2.03 -15.87 -19.46
N PRO A 47 3.13 -16.57 -19.14
CA PRO A 47 3.97 -17.18 -20.16
C PRO A 47 3.23 -18.29 -20.90
N ALA A 48 3.57 -18.50 -22.18
CA ALA A 48 3.09 -19.63 -22.97
C ALA A 48 3.62 -20.95 -22.39
N GLU A 49 2.98 -22.08 -22.73
CA GLU A 49 3.39 -23.40 -22.21
C GLU A 49 4.79 -23.82 -22.68
N ASP A 50 5.23 -23.32 -23.83
CA ASP A 50 6.54 -23.57 -24.43
C ASP A 50 7.57 -22.47 -24.13
N ALA A 51 7.23 -21.52 -23.26
CA ALA A 51 8.14 -20.47 -22.83
C ALA A 51 9.32 -21.03 -22.03
N SER A 52 10.35 -20.19 -21.85
CA SER A 52 11.53 -20.61 -21.09
C SER A 52 11.18 -20.82 -19.61
N THR A 53 11.96 -21.67 -18.93
CA THR A 53 11.85 -21.82 -17.46
C THR A 53 12.02 -20.48 -16.75
N GLU A 54 12.89 -19.61 -17.27
CA GLU A 54 13.13 -18.27 -16.72
C GLU A 54 11.87 -17.39 -16.78
N ASP A 55 11.14 -17.41 -17.90
CA ASP A 55 9.87 -16.66 -18.03
C ASP A 55 8.81 -17.15 -17.03
N HIS A 56 8.70 -18.47 -16.85
CA HIS A 56 7.82 -19.06 -15.84
C HIS A 56 8.21 -18.67 -14.42
N ASP A 57 9.50 -18.61 -14.11
CA ASP A 57 10.00 -18.24 -12.80
C ASP A 57 9.79 -16.75 -12.51
N ILE A 58 10.00 -15.87 -13.49
CA ILE A 58 9.69 -14.43 -13.39
C ILE A 58 8.21 -14.23 -13.08
N TYR A 59 7.32 -14.86 -13.85
CA TYR A 59 5.88 -14.74 -13.63
C TYR A 59 5.46 -15.28 -12.25
N ARG A 60 5.98 -16.44 -11.84
CA ARG A 60 5.67 -17.04 -10.53
C ARG A 60 6.16 -16.17 -9.37
N LYS A 61 7.36 -15.59 -9.48
CA LYS A 61 7.91 -14.66 -8.51
C LYS A 61 7.03 -13.42 -8.41
N TRP A 62 6.59 -12.88 -9.55
CA TRP A 62 5.66 -11.76 -9.59
C TRP A 62 4.35 -12.05 -8.86
N VAL A 63 3.66 -13.15 -9.19
CA VAL A 63 2.40 -13.55 -8.54
C VAL A 63 2.57 -13.73 -7.03
N THR A 64 3.71 -14.28 -6.61
CA THR A 64 4.03 -14.44 -5.19
C THR A 64 4.19 -13.08 -4.49
N ASN A 65 4.91 -12.16 -5.12
CA ASN A 65 5.15 -10.83 -4.58
C ASN A 65 3.88 -9.97 -4.57
N GLU A 66 3.02 -10.09 -5.60
CA GLU A 66 1.68 -9.48 -5.62
C GLU A 66 0.86 -9.91 -4.41
N LYS A 67 0.77 -11.23 -4.18
CA LYS A 67 -0.01 -11.78 -3.08
C LYS A 67 0.47 -11.28 -1.71
N LYS A 68 1.80 -11.13 -1.55
CA LYS A 68 2.39 -10.54 -0.35
C LYS A 68 2.04 -9.06 -0.20
N ALA A 69 2.21 -8.26 -1.25
CA ALA A 69 1.90 -6.84 -1.23
C ALA A 69 0.42 -6.60 -0.90
N ARG A 70 -0.48 -7.38 -1.50
CA ARG A 70 -1.92 -7.35 -1.18
C ARG A 70 -2.20 -7.68 0.28
N SER A 71 -1.50 -8.69 0.83
CA SER A 71 -1.66 -9.08 2.24
C SER A 71 -1.22 -7.95 3.17
N TYR A 72 -0.12 -7.25 2.86
CA TYR A 72 0.31 -6.07 3.62
C TYR A 72 -0.67 -4.91 3.51
N LEU A 73 -1.18 -4.61 2.31
CA LEU A 73 -2.20 -3.59 2.10
C LEU A 73 -3.44 -3.87 2.96
N MET A 74 -4.00 -5.09 2.89
CA MET A 74 -5.19 -5.46 3.67
C MET A 74 -4.93 -5.41 5.18
N ALA A 75 -3.82 -6.00 5.65
CA ALA A 75 -3.47 -6.01 7.08
C ALA A 75 -3.26 -4.60 7.65
N SER A 76 -2.87 -3.65 6.81
CA SER A 76 -2.67 -2.24 7.18
C SER A 76 -3.95 -1.41 7.17
N MET A 77 -5.11 -1.99 6.88
CA MET A 77 -6.41 -1.30 6.95
C MET A 77 -7.12 -1.58 8.27
N SER A 78 -7.97 -0.65 8.70
CA SER A 78 -8.95 -0.93 9.75
C SER A 78 -9.91 -2.05 9.32
N ASN A 79 -10.46 -2.80 10.28
CA ASN A 79 -11.39 -3.90 9.99
C ASN A 79 -12.59 -3.47 9.14
N ALA A 80 -13.11 -2.25 9.33
CA ALA A 80 -14.21 -1.73 8.53
C ALA A 80 -13.84 -1.61 7.03
N LEU A 81 -12.64 -1.12 6.74
CA LEU A 81 -12.14 -1.01 5.37
C LEU A 81 -11.76 -2.38 4.78
N GLN A 82 -11.24 -3.30 5.59
CA GLN A 82 -10.97 -4.67 5.13
C GLN A 82 -12.25 -5.33 4.60
N VAL A 83 -13.36 -5.23 5.34
CA VAL A 83 -14.66 -5.78 4.91
C VAL A 83 -15.16 -5.13 3.62
N GLN A 84 -14.97 -3.81 3.48
CA GLN A 84 -15.36 -3.09 2.27
C GLN A 84 -14.55 -3.52 1.03
N HIS A 85 -13.29 -3.93 1.22
CA HIS A 85 -12.35 -4.25 0.13
C HIS A 85 -12.05 -5.74 -0.03
N GLU A 86 -12.73 -6.62 0.72
CA GLU A 86 -12.48 -8.06 0.72
C GLU A 86 -12.68 -8.71 -0.67
N SER A 87 -13.59 -8.16 -1.47
CA SER A 87 -13.89 -8.62 -2.83
C SER A 87 -12.90 -8.15 -3.90
N MET A 88 -12.05 -7.16 -3.60
CA MET A 88 -11.05 -6.63 -4.55
C MET A 88 -9.91 -7.64 -4.70
N ARG A 89 -9.67 -8.09 -5.93
CA ARG A 89 -8.78 -9.23 -6.21
C ARG A 89 -7.32 -8.84 -6.41
N ASP A 90 -7.07 -7.59 -6.81
CA ASP A 90 -5.73 -7.10 -7.17
C ASP A 90 -5.30 -5.93 -6.28
N SER A 91 -4.07 -5.99 -5.74
CA SER A 91 -3.46 -4.88 -5.00
C SER A 91 -3.46 -3.55 -5.78
N ARG A 92 -3.42 -3.62 -7.11
CA ARG A 92 -3.47 -2.47 -8.03
C ARG A 92 -4.87 -1.90 -8.24
N GLU A 93 -5.93 -2.60 -7.85
CA GLU A 93 -7.29 -2.04 -7.79
C GLU A 93 -7.51 -1.31 -6.47
N VAL A 94 -6.97 -1.87 -5.39
CA VAL A 94 -7.11 -1.35 -4.03
C VAL A 94 -6.47 0.03 -3.91
N LEU A 95 -5.22 0.20 -4.37
CA LEU A 95 -4.47 1.43 -4.11
C LEU A 95 -5.06 2.67 -4.83
N PRO A 96 -5.40 2.63 -6.13
CA PRO A 96 -6.03 3.75 -6.82
C PRO A 96 -7.42 4.09 -6.26
N TYR A 97 -8.21 3.08 -5.90
CA TYR A 97 -9.51 3.28 -5.28
C TYR A 97 -9.39 4.03 -3.95
N LEU A 98 -8.45 3.62 -3.09
CA LEU A 98 -8.19 4.31 -1.83
C LEU A 98 -7.63 5.73 -2.05
N HIS A 99 -6.82 5.92 -3.09
CA HIS A 99 -6.35 7.25 -3.49
C HIS A 99 -7.50 8.18 -3.89
N GLU A 100 -8.46 7.67 -4.67
CA GLU A 100 -9.65 8.42 -5.09
C GLU A 100 -10.51 8.83 -3.89
N LEU A 101 -10.76 7.91 -2.95
CA LEU A 101 -11.59 8.20 -1.77
C LEU A 101 -10.93 9.14 -0.76
N TYR A 102 -9.63 8.97 -0.52
CA TYR A 102 -8.96 9.56 0.64
C TYR A 102 -7.78 10.47 0.32
N GLY A 103 -7.27 10.44 -0.92
CA GLY A 103 -6.06 11.15 -1.32
C GLY A 103 -6.16 12.66 -1.16
N GLU A 104 -7.24 13.29 -1.65
CA GLU A 104 -7.43 14.74 -1.54
C GLU A 104 -7.73 15.19 -0.11
N ASN A 105 -8.62 14.46 0.58
CA ASN A 105 -8.98 14.74 1.97
C ASN A 105 -7.76 14.68 2.90
N SER A 106 -6.85 13.72 2.67
CA SER A 106 -5.62 13.59 3.44
C SER A 106 -4.65 14.75 3.19
N ARG A 107 -4.54 15.26 1.96
CA ARG A 107 -3.73 16.45 1.65
C ARG A 107 -4.25 17.69 2.39
N ASN A 108 -5.57 17.87 2.41
CA ASN A 108 -6.20 18.99 3.13
C ASN A 108 -5.99 18.89 4.64
N ALA A 109 -6.18 17.71 5.23
CA ALA A 109 -5.92 17.48 6.66
C ALA A 109 -4.46 17.76 7.02
N ARG A 110 -3.51 17.32 6.19
CA ARG A 110 -2.08 17.59 6.40
C ARG A 110 -1.74 19.08 6.27
N PHE A 111 -2.37 19.78 5.34
CA PHE A 111 -2.20 21.22 5.19
C PHE A 111 -2.70 21.98 6.43
N GLN A 112 -3.87 21.62 6.96
CA GLN A 112 -4.41 22.21 8.19
C GLN A 112 -3.49 21.96 9.38
N LEU A 113 -3.01 20.72 9.57
CA LEU A 113 -2.09 20.38 10.64
C LEU A 113 -0.77 21.19 10.55
N ASN A 114 -0.21 21.32 9.34
CA ASN A 114 0.97 22.15 9.12
C ASN A 114 0.68 23.64 9.38
N ALA A 115 -0.47 24.16 8.93
CA ALA A 115 -0.86 25.54 9.15
C ALA A 115 -1.03 25.85 10.65
N GLU A 116 -1.58 24.94 11.44
CA GLU A 116 -1.63 25.04 12.90
C GLU A 116 -0.22 25.03 13.50
N LEU A 117 0.63 24.06 13.12
CA LEU A 117 2.00 23.94 13.63
C LEU A 117 2.88 25.17 13.32
N TYR A 118 2.79 25.73 12.11
CA TYR A 118 3.56 26.90 11.69
C TYR A 118 2.89 28.22 12.12
N GLY A 119 1.56 28.27 12.18
CA GLY A 119 0.81 29.41 12.70
C GLY A 119 1.03 29.63 14.20
N THR A 120 1.20 28.55 14.96
CA THR A 120 1.54 28.62 16.39
C THR A 120 2.97 29.16 16.62
N LYS A 121 3.89 28.96 15.66
CA LYS A 121 5.28 29.45 15.73
C LYS A 121 5.48 30.93 15.39
N MET A 122 4.49 31.59 14.78
CA MET A 122 4.57 33.02 14.45
C MET A 122 3.90 33.92 15.50
N ALA A 123 3.40 33.34 16.59
CA ALA A 123 2.76 34.04 17.70
C ALA A 123 3.64 34.08 18.98
N GLU A 124 4.90 33.67 18.90
CA GLU A 124 5.90 33.81 19.96
C GLU A 124 6.88 34.97 19.69
#